data_AF-A0A286XYD4-F1
#
_entry.id   AF-A0A286XYD4-F1
#
_cell.length_a   1.000
_cell.length_b   1.000
_cell.length_c   1.000
_cell.angle_alpha   90.00
_cell.angle_beta   90.00
_cell.angle_gamma   90.00
#
_symmetry.space_group_name_H-M   'P 1'
#
loop_
_entity.id
_entity.type
_entity.pdbx_description
1 polymer ?
#
loop_
_entity_poly.entity_id
_entity_poly.type
_entity_poly.pdbx_seq_one_letter_code
_entity_poly.pdbx_strand_id
1 'polypeptide(L)'
;MQQPQPQGQQQPGPGQQLGGQGAAPGAGGGPGGGPGPGPCLRRELKLLESIFHRGHERFRIASACLDELSCEFLLAGAGGAGAGAAPGPHLTPRGSVPGDPVRIHCNITESYPAVPPIWSVESDDPNLAAVLERLVDIKKGNTLLLQHLKRIISDLCKLYNLPQHPDVEMLDQPLPAEQCTQEEVSSEDEDEEMPEDTEDLDHYEMKEEEPAEGKKSEDDGIGKENLAILEKIKKNQRQDYLNGAVSGSVQATDRLMKELRDIYRSQSFKGGNYAVELVNDSLYDWNVKLLKVDQDSALHNDLQILKEKEGADFILLNFSFKDNFPFDPPFVRVVSPVLSGGYVLGGGAICMELLTKQGWSSAYSIESVIMQISATLVKGKARVQFGANKSQYSLTRAQQSYKSLVQIHEKNGWYTPPKEDG
;
A
#
# COMPACT_ATOMS: atom_id res chain seq x y z
N MET A 1 13.49 -62.42 -38.33
CA MET A 1 13.34 -61.15 -37.60
C MET A 1 13.35 -60.04 -38.63
N GLN A 2 12.16 -59.53 -38.95
CA GLN A 2 11.94 -58.48 -39.96
C GLN A 2 12.15 -57.11 -39.32
N GLN A 3 12.95 -56.26 -39.96
CA GLN A 3 12.95 -54.82 -39.71
C GLN A 3 11.92 -54.16 -40.63
N PRO A 4 11.20 -53.12 -40.17
CA PRO A 4 10.61 -52.13 -41.06
C PRO A 4 11.24 -50.73 -40.89
N GLN A 5 11.41 -50.07 -42.04
CA GLN A 5 11.73 -48.64 -42.21
C GLN A 5 10.58 -47.73 -41.70
N PRO A 6 10.86 -46.46 -41.33
CA PRO A 6 9.83 -45.44 -41.17
C PRO A 6 9.56 -44.67 -42.48
N GLN A 7 8.29 -44.57 -42.86
CA GLN A 7 7.77 -43.70 -43.92
C GLN A 7 7.23 -42.39 -43.34
N GLY A 8 7.47 -41.28 -44.06
CA GLY A 8 6.42 -40.28 -44.33
C GLY A 8 6.37 -39.02 -43.46
N GLN A 9 7.04 -37.96 -43.92
CA GLN A 9 6.82 -36.57 -43.55
C GLN A 9 5.43 -36.07 -43.99
N GLN A 10 4.78 -35.24 -43.16
CA GLN A 10 3.68 -34.35 -43.58
C GLN A 10 4.02 -32.91 -43.18
N GLN A 11 4.22 -32.06 -44.20
CA GLN A 11 4.16 -30.59 -44.12
C GLN A 11 2.71 -30.13 -44.38
N PRO A 12 2.26 -28.99 -43.81
CA PRO A 12 1.13 -28.26 -44.36
C PRO A 12 1.61 -27.13 -45.30
N GLY A 13 1.01 -27.05 -46.49
CA GLY A 13 1.24 -26.04 -47.52
C GLY A 13 0.41 -24.76 -47.36
N PRO A 14 0.58 -23.77 -48.27
CA PRO A 14 0.32 -22.37 -48.01
C PRO A 14 -1.08 -21.88 -48.44
N GLY A 15 -1.36 -20.64 -48.03
CA GLY A 15 -2.66 -20.00 -48.00
C GLY A 15 -3.33 -19.72 -49.35
N GLN A 16 -4.63 -19.44 -49.25
CA GLN A 16 -5.45 -18.94 -50.33
C GLN A 16 -6.13 -17.64 -49.88
N GLN A 17 -5.98 -16.64 -50.74
CA GLN A 17 -6.36 -15.25 -50.60
C GLN A 17 -7.65 -15.03 -51.41
N LEU A 18 -8.67 -14.42 -50.81
CA LEU A 18 -9.77 -13.78 -51.55
C LEU A 18 -10.06 -12.43 -50.88
N GLY A 19 -9.86 -11.35 -51.64
CA GLY A 19 -10.16 -9.99 -51.26
C GLY A 19 -11.57 -9.56 -51.65
N GLY A 20 -12.04 -8.47 -51.04
CA GLY A 20 -13.27 -7.76 -51.39
C GLY A 20 -13.41 -6.48 -50.56
N GLN A 21 -13.43 -5.33 -51.23
CA GLN A 21 -13.17 -3.96 -50.75
C GLN A 21 -14.33 -3.25 -50.02
N GLY A 22 -13.97 -2.17 -49.31
CA GLY A 22 -14.78 -0.97 -49.02
C GLY A 22 -15.10 -0.78 -47.53
N ALA A 23 -14.85 0.34 -46.84
CA ALA A 23 -14.40 1.67 -47.20
C ALA A 23 -13.79 2.34 -45.93
N ALA A 24 -12.83 3.25 -46.11
CA ALA A 24 -12.35 4.15 -45.06
C ALA A 24 -13.36 5.29 -44.81
N PRO A 25 -13.30 5.93 -43.63
CA PRO A 25 -12.58 7.20 -43.61
C PRO A 25 -11.55 7.26 -42.48
N GLY A 26 -10.40 7.88 -42.78
CA GLY A 26 -9.39 8.22 -41.79
C GLY A 26 -9.73 9.52 -41.07
N ALA A 27 -9.35 9.59 -39.80
CA ALA A 27 -8.86 10.79 -39.14
C ALA A 27 -8.09 10.34 -37.88
N GLY A 28 -6.93 10.92 -37.67
CA GLY A 28 -5.93 10.45 -36.72
C GLY A 28 -6.32 10.54 -35.24
N GLY A 29 -5.68 9.68 -34.47
CA GLY A 29 -5.57 9.75 -33.03
C GLY A 29 -4.51 8.72 -32.63
N GLY A 30 -3.36 9.18 -32.15
CA GLY A 30 -2.33 8.28 -31.61
C GLY A 30 -2.90 7.40 -30.50
N PRO A 31 -2.27 6.27 -30.14
CA PRO A 31 -2.71 5.49 -29.01
C PRO A 31 -2.44 6.30 -27.75
N GLY A 32 -3.46 7.05 -27.32
CA GLY A 32 -3.53 7.66 -26.00
C GLY A 32 -3.42 6.55 -24.96
N GLY A 33 -2.64 6.82 -23.91
CA GLY A 33 -2.56 5.97 -22.74
C GLY A 33 -3.97 5.62 -22.27
N GLY A 34 -4.19 4.32 -22.06
CA GLY A 34 -5.41 3.87 -21.39
C GLY A 34 -5.54 4.61 -20.05
N PRO A 35 -6.77 4.89 -19.59
CA PRO A 35 -6.94 5.44 -18.27
C PRO A 35 -6.37 4.41 -17.30
N GLY A 36 -5.32 4.79 -16.56
CA GLY A 36 -4.95 4.07 -15.35
C GLY A 36 -6.16 3.98 -14.40
N PRO A 37 -6.02 3.33 -13.24
CA PRO A 37 -7.14 3.02 -12.37
C PRO A 37 -7.88 4.32 -12.03
N GLY A 38 -9.03 4.49 -12.69
CA GLY A 38 -9.53 5.81 -13.05
C GLY A 38 -10.19 6.57 -11.90
N PRO A 39 -10.86 7.70 -12.19
CA PRO A 39 -11.66 8.46 -11.22
C PRO A 39 -12.67 7.62 -10.43
N CYS A 40 -13.14 6.50 -11.02
CA CYS A 40 -14.08 5.58 -10.39
C CYS A 40 -13.48 4.87 -9.17
N LEU A 41 -12.26 4.35 -9.27
CA LEU A 41 -11.62 3.64 -8.15
C LEU A 41 -11.37 4.58 -6.96
N ARG A 42 -10.92 5.81 -7.24
CA ARG A 42 -10.75 6.85 -6.20
C ARG A 42 -12.04 7.11 -5.43
N ARG A 43 -13.18 7.14 -6.13
CA ARG A 43 -14.49 7.34 -5.50
C ARG A 43 -14.94 6.12 -4.71
N GLU A 44 -14.68 4.91 -5.19
CA GLU A 44 -14.93 3.68 -4.42
C GLU A 44 -14.13 3.65 -3.12
N LEU A 45 -12.82 3.91 -3.19
CA LEU A 45 -11.96 3.92 -2.00
C LEU A 45 -12.41 4.98 -0.98
N LYS A 46 -12.77 6.19 -1.43
CA LYS A 46 -13.33 7.23 -0.55
C LYS A 46 -14.61 6.81 0.14
N LEU A 47 -15.54 6.18 -0.59
CA LEU A 47 -16.79 5.68 -0.01
C LEU A 47 -16.49 4.59 1.02
N LEU A 48 -15.59 3.67 0.71
CA LEU A 48 -15.16 2.61 1.62
C LEU A 48 -14.58 3.18 2.92
N GLU A 49 -13.68 4.17 2.84
CA GLU A 49 -13.08 4.83 4.01
C GLU A 49 -14.12 5.59 4.85
N SER A 50 -15.14 6.19 4.22
CA SER A 50 -16.22 6.88 4.94
C SER A 50 -17.14 5.93 5.72
N ILE A 51 -17.31 4.69 5.24
CA ILE A 51 -18.19 3.69 5.86
C ILE A 51 -17.40 2.88 6.91
N PHE A 52 -16.21 2.41 6.55
CA PHE A 52 -15.42 1.46 7.34
C PHE A 52 -14.14 2.08 7.91
N HIS A 53 -14.31 3.13 8.70
CA HIS A 53 -13.22 3.78 9.42
C HIS A 53 -12.53 2.83 10.43
N ARG A 54 -11.35 3.22 10.94
CA ARG A 54 -10.51 2.41 11.85
C ARG A 54 -11.20 1.97 13.15
N GLY A 55 -12.29 2.64 13.54
CA GLY A 55 -13.08 2.34 14.74
C GLY A 55 -14.27 1.40 14.50
N HIS A 56 -14.63 1.13 13.24
CA HIS A 56 -15.87 0.41 12.90
C HIS A 56 -15.90 -0.98 13.55
N GLU A 57 -17.07 -1.38 14.05
CA GLU A 57 -17.21 -2.50 15.01
C GLU A 57 -17.15 -3.89 14.39
N ARG A 58 -17.22 -3.99 13.05
CA ARG A 58 -17.25 -5.28 12.32
C ARG A 58 -16.22 -5.41 11.23
N PHE A 59 -15.89 -4.30 10.58
CA PHE A 59 -15.02 -4.27 9.42
C PHE A 59 -14.27 -2.96 9.35
N ARG A 60 -12.95 -2.98 9.30
CA ARG A 60 -12.10 -1.79 9.34
C ARG A 60 -11.20 -1.76 8.14
N ILE A 61 -11.02 -0.59 7.55
CA ILE A 61 -9.98 -0.38 6.54
C ILE A 61 -8.71 0.04 7.25
N ALA A 62 -7.68 -0.80 7.12
CA ALA A 62 -6.36 -0.56 7.71
C ALA A 62 -5.50 0.35 6.82
N SER A 63 -5.57 0.16 5.50
CA SER A 63 -4.98 1.03 4.48
C SER A 63 -5.72 0.87 3.15
N ALA A 64 -5.84 1.93 2.36
CA ALA A 64 -6.51 1.93 1.07
C ALA A 64 -5.80 2.86 0.09
N CYS A 65 -5.23 2.35 -1.01
CA CYS A 65 -4.60 3.11 -2.09
C CYS A 65 -5.05 2.58 -3.46
N LEU A 66 -4.58 3.21 -4.54
CA LEU A 66 -4.99 2.84 -5.90
C LEU A 66 -4.53 1.44 -6.32
N ASP A 67 -3.49 0.91 -5.69
CA ASP A 67 -2.89 -0.38 -6.02
C ASP A 67 -3.24 -1.46 -4.99
N GLU A 68 -3.70 -1.08 -3.80
CA GLU A 68 -3.87 -2.00 -2.68
C GLU A 68 -4.92 -1.55 -1.67
N LEU A 69 -5.68 -2.48 -1.11
CA LEU A 69 -6.61 -2.26 0.00
C LEU A 69 -6.41 -3.34 1.06
N SER A 70 -6.12 -2.95 2.29
CA SER A 70 -5.97 -3.83 3.45
C SER A 70 -7.11 -3.60 4.44
N CYS A 71 -7.76 -4.68 4.85
CA CYS A 71 -8.94 -4.66 5.69
C CYS A 71 -8.84 -5.65 6.86
N GLU A 72 -9.55 -5.37 7.95
CA GLU A 72 -9.65 -6.22 9.13
C GLU A 72 -11.13 -6.49 9.45
N PHE A 73 -11.53 -7.76 9.51
CA PHE A 73 -12.85 -8.20 9.95
C PHE A 73 -12.79 -8.69 11.40
N LEU A 74 -13.63 -8.11 12.26
CA LEU A 74 -13.60 -8.38 13.70
C LEU A 74 -14.50 -9.55 14.08
N LEU A 75 -13.93 -10.54 14.78
CA LEU A 75 -14.64 -11.74 15.24
C LEU A 75 -15.34 -11.55 16.60
N ALA A 76 -15.00 -10.51 17.35
CA ALA A 76 -15.62 -10.16 18.62
C ALA A 76 -16.15 -8.72 18.56
N GLY A 77 -17.40 -8.52 18.97
CA GLY A 77 -17.95 -7.17 19.12
C GLY A 77 -17.25 -6.46 20.29
N ALA A 78 -16.66 -5.30 20.02
CA ALA A 78 -16.19 -4.40 21.06
C ALA A 78 -17.39 -3.79 21.79
N GLY A 79 -18.07 -4.59 22.62
CA GLY A 79 -19.25 -4.17 23.36
C GLY A 79 -19.77 -5.26 24.28
N GLY A 80 -19.49 -5.14 25.57
CA GLY A 80 -20.21 -5.87 26.62
C GLY A 80 -19.43 -6.99 27.32
N ALA A 81 -18.74 -6.63 28.39
CA ALA A 81 -18.60 -7.55 29.51
C ALA A 81 -20.00 -7.90 30.05
N GLY A 82 -20.39 -9.17 29.98
CA GLY A 82 -21.53 -9.71 30.72
C GLY A 82 -22.63 -10.34 29.87
N ALA A 83 -22.60 -11.66 29.73
CA ALA A 83 -23.73 -12.59 29.90
C ALA A 83 -23.31 -13.98 29.39
N GLY A 84 -23.45 -15.00 30.25
CA GLY A 84 -23.04 -16.35 29.95
C GLY A 84 -23.79 -16.97 28.77
N ALA A 85 -23.03 -17.46 27.80
CA ALA A 85 -23.44 -18.52 26.89
C ALA A 85 -22.21 -19.40 26.64
N ALA A 86 -22.34 -20.69 26.95
CA ALA A 86 -21.26 -21.65 26.79
C ALA A 86 -20.81 -21.72 25.31
N PRO A 87 -19.50 -21.83 25.01
CA PRO A 87 -19.06 -22.01 23.64
C PRO A 87 -19.44 -23.43 23.18
N GLY A 88 -20.19 -23.51 22.09
CA GLY A 88 -20.40 -24.76 21.35
C GLY A 88 -19.08 -25.30 20.80
N PRO A 89 -19.02 -26.59 20.41
CA PRO A 89 -17.78 -27.24 20.05
C PRO A 89 -17.42 -26.86 18.62
N HIS A 90 -16.79 -25.70 18.42
CA HIS A 90 -16.12 -25.40 17.18
C HIS A 90 -14.62 -25.27 17.43
N LEU A 91 -13.89 -26.20 16.82
CA LEU A 91 -12.43 -26.27 16.87
C LEU A 91 -11.86 -24.94 16.35
N THR A 92 -11.16 -24.22 17.22
CA THR A 92 -10.30 -23.11 16.85
C THR A 92 -9.19 -23.63 15.93
N PRO A 93 -8.94 -23.04 14.76
CA PRO A 93 -7.80 -23.38 13.93
C PRO A 93 -6.51 -23.23 14.74
N ARG A 94 -5.59 -24.19 14.63
CA ARG A 94 -4.27 -24.10 15.27
C ARG A 94 -3.53 -22.89 14.69
N GLY A 95 -3.49 -21.78 15.43
CA GLY A 95 -2.65 -20.62 15.10
C GLY A 95 -3.26 -19.24 15.41
N SER A 96 -4.58 -19.13 15.59
CA SER A 96 -5.24 -17.85 15.91
C SER A 96 -5.64 -17.79 17.39
N VAL A 97 -5.29 -16.68 18.05
CA VAL A 97 -5.73 -16.39 19.41
C VAL A 97 -7.22 -16.02 19.35
N PRO A 98 -8.07 -16.48 20.29
CA PRO A 98 -9.47 -16.05 20.34
C PRO A 98 -9.56 -14.51 20.39
N GLY A 99 -10.10 -13.90 19.35
CA GLY A 99 -10.25 -12.44 19.24
C GLY A 99 -9.37 -11.74 18.21
N ASP A 100 -8.46 -12.44 17.52
CA ASP A 100 -7.70 -11.82 16.43
C ASP A 100 -8.60 -11.50 15.21
N PRO A 101 -8.47 -10.31 14.58
CA PRO A 101 -9.19 -9.98 13.37
C PRO A 101 -8.76 -10.84 12.18
N VAL A 102 -9.69 -11.15 11.29
CA VAL A 102 -9.40 -11.73 9.98
C VAL A 102 -8.87 -10.61 9.08
N ARG A 103 -7.59 -10.67 8.70
CA ARG A 103 -6.98 -9.68 7.80
C ARG A 103 -7.09 -10.10 6.34
N ILE A 104 -7.57 -9.19 5.53
CA ILE A 104 -7.90 -9.42 4.12
C ILE A 104 -7.22 -8.32 3.31
N HIS A 105 -6.48 -8.72 2.29
CA HIS A 105 -5.74 -7.82 1.42
C HIS A 105 -6.25 -7.94 0.00
N CYS A 106 -6.26 -6.82 -0.71
CA CYS A 106 -6.74 -6.69 -2.06
C CYS A 106 -5.67 -5.96 -2.87
N ASN A 107 -5.21 -6.56 -3.96
CA ASN A 107 -4.35 -5.92 -4.93
C ASN A 107 -5.20 -5.45 -6.12
N ILE A 108 -5.03 -4.18 -6.47
CA ILE A 108 -5.74 -3.52 -7.55
C ILE A 108 -4.71 -3.21 -8.64
N THR A 109 -5.05 -3.53 -9.89
CA THR A 109 -4.15 -3.28 -11.02
C THR A 109 -4.57 -2.02 -11.74
N GLU A 110 -3.64 -1.43 -12.50
CA GLU A 110 -3.92 -0.28 -13.34
C GLU A 110 -5.03 -0.49 -14.38
N SER A 111 -5.29 -1.76 -14.73
CA SER A 111 -6.37 -2.18 -15.63
C SER A 111 -7.75 -2.27 -14.96
N TYR A 112 -7.89 -1.88 -13.69
CA TYR A 112 -9.18 -1.85 -13.01
C TYR A 112 -10.11 -0.77 -13.62
N PRO A 113 -11.41 -1.04 -13.87
CA PRO A 113 -12.18 -2.24 -13.49
C PRO A 113 -12.20 -3.36 -14.55
N ALA A 114 -11.46 -3.24 -15.66
CA ALA A 114 -11.44 -4.27 -16.71
C ALA A 114 -10.81 -5.59 -16.22
N VAL A 115 -9.86 -5.51 -15.28
CA VAL A 115 -9.34 -6.66 -14.53
C VAL A 115 -9.85 -6.57 -13.08
N PRO A 116 -10.53 -7.62 -12.56
CA PRO A 116 -11.06 -7.60 -11.20
C PRO A 116 -9.93 -7.56 -10.15
N PRO A 117 -10.20 -6.97 -8.98
CA PRO A 117 -9.23 -6.92 -7.89
C PRO A 117 -8.93 -8.31 -7.34
N ILE A 118 -7.69 -8.53 -6.93
CA ILE A 118 -7.19 -9.82 -6.46
C ILE A 118 -7.20 -9.83 -4.93
N TRP A 119 -7.99 -10.71 -4.33
CA TRP A 119 -8.15 -10.80 -2.88
C TRP A 119 -7.30 -11.93 -2.29
N SER A 120 -6.75 -11.71 -1.09
CA SER A 120 -6.01 -12.68 -0.30
C SER A 120 -6.32 -12.51 1.18
N VAL A 121 -6.14 -13.57 1.97
CA VAL A 121 -6.38 -13.56 3.42
C VAL A 121 -5.12 -13.99 4.16
N GLU A 122 -4.82 -13.34 5.28
CA GLU A 122 -3.68 -13.68 6.14
C GLU A 122 -4.05 -14.83 7.10
N SER A 123 -4.50 -15.97 6.56
CA SER A 123 -4.91 -17.15 7.32
C SER A 123 -4.82 -18.42 6.48
N ASP A 124 -4.48 -19.55 7.12
CA ASP A 124 -4.46 -20.88 6.50
C ASP A 124 -5.83 -21.60 6.58
N ASP A 125 -6.90 -20.91 7.00
CA ASP A 125 -8.25 -21.50 7.09
C ASP A 125 -8.86 -21.73 5.69
N PRO A 126 -9.15 -22.99 5.30
CA PRO A 126 -9.72 -23.30 4.00
C PRO A 126 -11.12 -22.69 3.78
N ASN A 127 -11.87 -22.42 4.85
CA ASN A 127 -13.18 -21.77 4.73
C ASN A 127 -13.05 -20.30 4.30
N LEU A 128 -12.00 -19.61 4.75
CA LEU A 128 -11.70 -18.24 4.35
C LEU A 128 -11.25 -18.19 2.89
N ALA A 129 -10.42 -19.15 2.44
CA ALA A 129 -10.06 -19.29 1.04
C ALA A 129 -11.30 -19.51 0.16
N ALA A 130 -12.22 -20.39 0.59
CA ALA A 130 -13.48 -20.64 -0.12
C ALA A 130 -14.39 -19.39 -0.20
N VAL A 131 -14.34 -18.47 0.79
CA VAL A 131 -15.04 -17.18 0.71
C VAL A 131 -14.50 -16.33 -0.44
N LEU A 132 -13.17 -16.25 -0.60
CA LEU A 132 -12.54 -15.46 -1.66
C LEU A 132 -12.71 -16.09 -3.04
N GLU A 133 -12.70 -17.42 -3.15
CA GLU A 133 -12.93 -18.12 -4.42
C GLU A 133 -14.31 -17.83 -5.02
N ARG A 134 -15.34 -17.60 -4.19
CA ARG A 134 -16.68 -17.23 -4.66
C ARG A 134 -16.76 -15.83 -5.28
N LEU A 135 -15.73 -15.00 -5.12
CA LEU A 135 -15.67 -13.68 -5.78
C LEU A 135 -15.45 -13.80 -7.28
N VAL A 136 -15.02 -14.96 -7.78
CA VAL A 136 -14.85 -15.21 -9.21
C VAL A 136 -16.16 -15.03 -9.97
N ASP A 137 -17.33 -15.15 -9.33
CA ASP A 137 -18.62 -14.94 -9.99
C ASP A 137 -18.91 -13.46 -10.31
N ILE A 138 -18.19 -12.53 -9.68
CA ILE A 138 -18.35 -11.07 -9.85
C ILE A 138 -17.23 -10.56 -10.76
N LYS A 139 -17.52 -10.40 -12.06
CA LYS A 139 -16.50 -9.96 -13.05
C LYS A 139 -16.90 -8.73 -13.87
N LYS A 140 -18.10 -8.20 -13.67
CA LYS A 140 -18.66 -7.12 -14.50
C LYS A 140 -19.28 -6.06 -13.63
N GLY A 141 -18.85 -4.81 -13.83
CA GLY A 141 -19.34 -3.65 -13.11
C GLY A 141 -18.29 -2.55 -13.09
N ASN A 142 -18.71 -1.32 -12.82
CA ASN A 142 -17.80 -0.21 -12.61
C ASN A 142 -17.38 -0.07 -11.14
N THR A 143 -18.04 -0.81 -10.24
CA THR A 143 -17.81 -0.78 -8.78
C THR A 143 -17.48 -2.17 -8.23
N LEU A 144 -16.56 -2.87 -8.89
CA LEU A 144 -16.20 -4.25 -8.53
C LEU A 144 -15.63 -4.34 -7.11
N LEU A 145 -14.89 -3.32 -6.67
CA LEU A 145 -14.31 -3.27 -5.33
C LEU A 145 -15.41 -3.26 -4.26
N LEU A 146 -16.42 -2.38 -4.41
CA LEU A 146 -17.56 -2.33 -3.48
C LEU A 146 -18.36 -3.64 -3.46
N GLN A 147 -18.62 -4.22 -4.64
CA GLN A 147 -19.36 -5.47 -4.78
C GLN A 147 -18.64 -6.65 -4.13
N HIS A 148 -17.32 -6.75 -4.35
CA HIS A 148 -16.51 -7.80 -3.74
C HIS A 148 -16.49 -7.63 -2.22
N LEU A 149 -16.27 -6.40 -1.73
CA LEU A 149 -16.22 -6.14 -0.28
C LEU A 149 -17.55 -6.48 0.40
N LYS A 150 -18.69 -6.05 -0.19
CA LYS A 150 -20.02 -6.39 0.30
C LYS A 150 -20.20 -7.91 0.39
N ARG A 151 -19.75 -8.65 -0.63
CA ARG A 151 -19.84 -10.11 -0.65
C ARG A 151 -18.96 -10.76 0.40
N ILE A 152 -17.71 -10.30 0.54
CA ILE A 152 -16.75 -10.76 1.56
C ILE A 152 -17.35 -10.58 2.95
N ILE A 153 -17.79 -9.37 3.29
CA ILE A 153 -18.34 -9.07 4.63
C ILE A 153 -19.57 -9.96 4.91
N SER A 154 -20.48 -10.07 3.94
CA SER A 154 -21.69 -10.90 4.09
C SER A 154 -21.37 -12.38 4.30
N ASP A 155 -20.40 -12.93 3.55
CA ASP A 155 -20.02 -14.33 3.65
C ASP A 155 -19.20 -14.62 4.92
N LEU A 156 -18.40 -13.67 5.41
CA LEU A 156 -17.72 -13.79 6.70
C LEU A 156 -18.69 -13.72 7.88
N CYS A 157 -19.68 -12.81 7.83
CA CYS A 157 -20.77 -12.79 8.81
C CYS A 157 -21.50 -14.14 8.88
N LYS A 158 -21.77 -14.77 7.74
CA LYS A 158 -22.37 -16.12 7.70
C LYS A 158 -21.44 -17.19 8.24
N LEU A 159 -20.16 -17.16 7.85
CA LEU A 159 -19.17 -18.15 8.26
C LEU A 159 -18.97 -18.17 9.77
N TYR A 160 -18.93 -16.98 10.40
CA TYR A 160 -18.74 -16.82 11.84
C TYR A 160 -20.04 -16.66 12.63
N ASN A 161 -21.20 -16.79 11.97
CA ASN A 161 -22.53 -16.62 12.58
C ASN A 161 -22.69 -15.29 13.34
N LEU A 162 -22.26 -14.19 12.71
CA LEU A 162 -22.33 -12.82 13.23
C LEU A 162 -23.43 -12.02 12.52
N PRO A 163 -24.11 -11.09 13.23
CA PRO A 163 -25.06 -10.19 12.60
C PRO A 163 -24.34 -9.26 11.62
N GLN A 164 -24.97 -9.01 10.46
CA GLN A 164 -24.49 -8.06 9.47
C GLN A 164 -24.81 -6.64 9.93
N HIS A 165 -23.81 -5.74 9.89
CA HIS A 165 -23.99 -4.34 10.23
C HIS A 165 -24.77 -3.61 9.11
N PRO A 166 -25.70 -2.69 9.41
CA PRO A 166 -26.46 -1.95 8.39
C PRO A 166 -25.57 -1.18 7.41
N ASP A 167 -24.38 -0.75 7.83
CA ASP A 167 -23.41 -0.04 6.99
C ASP A 167 -22.96 -0.85 5.76
N VAL A 168 -23.11 -2.18 5.77
CA VAL A 168 -22.83 -3.00 4.58
C VAL A 168 -23.81 -2.71 3.43
N GLU A 169 -25.01 -2.22 3.72
CA GLU A 169 -25.98 -1.79 2.71
C GLU A 169 -25.60 -0.42 2.11
N MET A 170 -24.80 0.38 2.81
CA MET A 170 -24.31 1.65 2.28
C MET A 170 -23.38 1.47 1.06
N LEU A 171 -22.84 0.27 0.87
CA LEU A 171 -22.05 -0.09 -0.32
C LEU A 171 -22.85 -0.14 -1.62
N ASP A 172 -24.19 -0.17 -1.55
CA ASP A 172 -25.06 -0.08 -2.72
C ASP A 172 -25.39 1.36 -3.11
N GLN A 173 -25.00 2.34 -2.30
CA GLN A 173 -25.27 3.75 -2.58
C GLN A 173 -24.45 4.24 -3.79
N PRO A 174 -24.99 5.19 -4.58
CA PRO A 174 -24.25 5.78 -5.68
C PRO A 174 -22.96 6.45 -5.20
N LEU A 175 -21.90 6.33 -6.00
CA LEU A 175 -20.61 6.95 -5.69
C LEU A 175 -20.76 8.47 -5.50
N PRO A 176 -20.09 9.06 -4.49
CA PRO A 176 -20.13 10.51 -4.27
C PRO A 176 -19.62 11.26 -5.51
N ALA A 177 -20.33 12.32 -5.90
CA ALA A 177 -19.93 13.20 -7.01
C ALA A 177 -18.67 14.01 -6.61
N GLU A 178 -17.78 14.26 -7.58
CA GLU A 178 -16.64 15.17 -7.35
C GLU A 178 -17.18 16.59 -7.15
N GLN A 179 -17.04 17.11 -5.93
CA GLN A 179 -17.02 18.55 -5.73
C GLN A 179 -15.66 19.05 -6.22
N CYS A 180 -15.63 19.59 -7.43
CA CYS A 180 -14.59 20.51 -7.86
C CYS A 180 -14.76 21.77 -7.01
N THR A 181 -13.90 21.96 -6.00
CA THR A 181 -13.89 23.20 -5.21
C THR A 181 -13.36 24.31 -6.12
N GLN A 182 -14.27 24.98 -6.80
CA GLN A 182 -14.04 26.33 -7.31
C GLN A 182 -14.32 27.28 -6.15
N GLU A 183 -13.28 28.02 -5.77
CA GLU A 183 -13.39 29.19 -4.91
C GLU A 183 -14.44 30.15 -5.48
N GLU A 184 -15.49 30.44 -4.72
CA GLU A 184 -16.31 31.64 -4.88
C GLU A 184 -16.50 32.20 -3.47
N VAL A 185 -15.76 33.27 -3.20
CA VAL A 185 -16.04 34.21 -2.12
C VAL A 185 -17.43 34.80 -2.34
N SER A 186 -18.35 34.57 -1.40
CA SER A 186 -19.56 35.39 -1.30
C SER A 186 -19.72 35.84 0.14
N SER A 187 -19.44 37.12 0.34
CA SER A 187 -19.96 37.93 1.44
C SER A 187 -21.49 37.92 1.42
N GLU A 188 -22.11 37.79 2.58
CA GLU A 188 -23.09 38.74 3.15
C GLU A 188 -23.73 38.13 4.41
N ASP A 189 -23.84 38.98 5.42
CA ASP A 189 -24.28 38.77 6.79
C ASP A 189 -25.72 38.25 6.92
N GLU A 190 -26.02 37.56 8.03
CA GLU A 190 -27.14 37.94 8.91
C GLU A 190 -27.02 37.23 10.27
N ASP A 191 -27.03 38.05 11.32
CA ASP A 191 -27.01 37.73 12.75
C ASP A 191 -28.20 36.87 13.18
N GLU A 192 -27.98 35.92 14.11
CA GLU A 192 -28.84 35.78 15.30
C GLU A 192 -27.99 35.31 16.50
N GLU A 193 -27.88 36.19 17.50
CA GLU A 193 -27.36 35.91 18.84
C GLU A 193 -28.22 34.88 19.57
N MET A 194 -27.60 33.94 20.29
CA MET A 194 -27.98 33.64 21.68
C MET A 194 -26.74 33.12 22.45
N PRO A 195 -26.46 33.64 23.66
CA PRO A 195 -25.36 33.20 24.51
C PRO A 195 -25.84 32.10 25.47
N GLU A 196 -24.97 31.14 25.79
CA GLU A 196 -24.96 30.54 27.13
C GLU A 196 -23.62 29.87 27.41
N ASP A 197 -22.99 30.34 28.48
CA ASP A 197 -21.75 29.87 29.08
C ASP A 197 -21.78 28.35 29.34
N THR A 198 -20.69 27.66 29.00
CA THR A 198 -20.29 26.44 29.72
C THR A 198 -18.76 26.34 29.75
N GLU A 199 -18.21 27.00 30.76
CA GLU A 199 -17.11 26.59 31.62
C GLU A 199 -16.00 25.71 31.00
N ASP A 200 -14.84 26.34 30.80
CA ASP A 200 -13.49 25.86 31.13
C ASP A 200 -13.17 24.39 30.77
N LEU A 201 -12.88 24.16 29.49
CA LEU A 201 -11.99 23.09 29.05
C LEU A 201 -10.79 23.73 28.36
N ASP A 202 -9.71 23.86 29.12
CA ASP A 202 -8.38 24.34 28.76
C ASP A 202 -8.04 24.09 27.28
N HIS A 203 -8.32 25.09 26.44
CA HIS A 203 -7.73 25.22 25.12
C HIS A 203 -6.21 25.38 25.34
N TYR A 204 -5.45 24.31 25.17
CA TYR A 204 -4.08 24.43 24.71
C TYR A 204 -4.15 25.00 23.29
N GLU A 205 -4.35 26.31 23.17
CA GLU A 205 -3.92 27.04 22.00
C GLU A 205 -2.42 26.75 21.86
N MET A 206 -2.05 25.95 20.86
CA MET A 206 -0.71 26.04 20.32
C MET A 206 -0.59 27.48 19.81
N LYS A 207 -0.09 28.34 20.68
CA LYS A 207 0.37 29.68 20.35
C LYS A 207 1.26 29.50 19.13
N GLU A 208 0.82 30.02 17.99
CA GLU A 208 1.74 30.32 16.90
C GLU A 208 2.76 31.28 17.51
N GLU A 209 3.90 30.74 17.95
CA GLU A 209 5.07 31.57 18.14
C GLU A 209 5.38 32.13 16.76
N GLU A 210 4.99 33.38 16.52
CA GLU A 210 5.58 34.16 15.45
C GLU A 210 7.09 33.96 15.49
N PRO A 211 7.74 33.67 14.36
CA PRO A 211 9.14 33.34 14.37
C PRO A 211 9.90 34.56 14.89
N ALA A 212 10.47 34.43 16.09
CA ALA A 212 11.42 35.40 16.61
C ALA A 212 12.50 35.61 15.54
N GLU A 213 12.59 36.85 15.03
CA GLU A 213 13.56 37.26 14.03
C GLU A 213 14.97 36.85 14.50
N GLY A 214 15.53 35.80 13.89
CA GLY A 214 16.90 35.35 14.18
C GLY A 214 17.12 33.83 14.26
N LYS A 215 16.08 32.98 14.33
CA LYS A 215 16.25 31.53 14.11
C LYS A 215 16.17 31.23 12.61
N LYS A 216 17.17 30.51 12.07
CA LYS A 216 17.00 29.85 10.76
C LYS A 216 15.71 29.05 10.84
N SER A 217 14.78 29.28 9.91
CA SER A 217 13.51 28.54 9.90
C SER A 217 13.85 27.05 9.90
N GLU A 218 13.08 26.26 10.66
CA GLU A 218 13.28 24.81 10.72
C GLU A 218 13.20 24.16 9.35
N ASP A 219 12.77 24.87 8.31
CA ASP A 219 12.53 24.49 6.93
C ASP A 219 13.59 25.02 5.93
N ASP A 220 14.66 25.67 6.43
CA ASP A 220 15.77 26.16 5.61
C ASP A 220 16.38 25.03 4.76
N GLY A 221 16.66 25.32 3.48
CA GLY A 221 17.22 24.38 2.54
C GLY A 221 16.26 23.33 1.95
N ILE A 222 14.94 23.42 2.17
CA ILE A 222 13.93 22.58 1.48
C ILE A 222 13.41 23.31 0.23
N GLY A 223 13.22 22.58 -0.88
CA GLY A 223 12.65 23.12 -2.12
C GLY A 223 11.16 23.44 -2.00
N LYS A 224 10.67 24.42 -2.79
CA LYS A 224 9.27 24.92 -2.72
C LYS A 224 8.21 23.83 -2.82
N GLU A 225 8.39 22.86 -3.72
CA GLU A 225 7.44 21.75 -3.90
C GLU A 225 7.35 20.87 -2.64
N ASN A 226 8.49 20.55 -2.04
CA ASN A 226 8.55 19.74 -0.82
C ASN A 226 8.03 20.51 0.41
N LEU A 227 8.22 21.83 0.46
CA LEU A 227 7.61 22.69 1.48
C LEU A 227 6.08 22.62 1.40
N ALA A 228 5.51 22.73 0.19
CA ALA A 228 4.07 22.63 0.00
C ALA A 228 3.52 21.26 0.45
N ILE A 229 4.27 20.18 0.24
CA ILE A 229 3.92 18.85 0.77
C ILE A 229 3.88 18.87 2.30
N LEU A 230 4.91 19.42 2.96
CA LEU A 230 4.96 19.49 4.43
C LEU A 230 3.83 20.35 5.01
N GLU A 231 3.50 21.47 4.39
CA GLU A 231 2.38 22.33 4.79
C GLU A 231 1.03 21.62 4.61
N LYS A 232 0.85 20.93 3.48
CA LYS A 232 -0.35 20.12 3.23
C LYS A 232 -0.55 19.04 4.30
N ILE A 233 0.53 18.35 4.70
CA ILE A 233 0.47 17.33 5.75
C ILE A 233 0.08 17.96 7.09
N LYS A 234 0.71 19.07 7.48
CA LYS A 234 0.35 19.79 8.73
C LYS A 234 -1.12 20.19 8.75
N LYS A 235 -1.64 20.70 7.62
CA LYS A 235 -3.05 21.07 7.49
C LYS A 235 -3.98 19.87 7.61
N ASN A 236 -3.66 18.76 6.93
CA ASN A 236 -4.45 17.52 7.00
C ASN A 236 -4.47 16.95 8.42
N GLN A 237 -3.32 16.91 9.11
CA GLN A 237 -3.26 16.43 10.50
C GLN A 237 -4.12 17.27 11.46
N ARG A 238 -4.12 18.60 11.30
CA ARG A 238 -4.99 19.48 12.09
C ARG A 238 -6.46 19.16 11.83
N GLN A 239 -6.83 18.94 10.56
CA GLN A 239 -8.20 18.59 10.20
C GLN A 239 -8.61 17.21 10.77
N ASP A 240 -7.74 16.21 10.66
CA ASP A 240 -7.99 14.87 11.19
C ASP A 240 -8.12 14.87 12.73
N TYR A 241 -7.34 15.72 13.41
CA TYR A 241 -7.45 15.95 14.84
C TYR A 241 -8.82 16.52 15.22
N LEU A 242 -9.26 17.57 14.52
CA LEU A 242 -10.58 18.18 14.73
C LEU A 242 -11.72 17.19 14.43
N ASN A 243 -11.54 16.31 13.45
CA ASN A 243 -12.53 15.32 13.04
C ASN A 243 -12.48 14.01 13.87
N GLY A 244 -11.57 13.89 14.84
CA GLY A 244 -11.38 12.64 15.61
C GLY A 244 -10.86 11.44 14.80
N ALA A 245 -10.33 11.68 13.59
CA ALA A 245 -9.86 10.67 12.65
C ALA A 245 -8.33 10.45 12.71
N VAL A 246 -7.70 10.80 13.83
CA VAL A 246 -6.24 10.77 14.00
C VAL A 246 -5.68 9.36 13.73
N SER A 247 -4.71 9.27 12.83
CA SER A 247 -3.96 8.06 12.56
C SER A 247 -2.60 8.08 13.28
N GLY A 248 -2.29 6.98 13.96
CA GLY A 248 -1.02 6.79 14.68
C GLY A 248 -0.90 7.55 16.00
N SER A 249 0.34 7.69 16.48
CA SER A 249 0.66 8.38 17.74
C SER A 249 1.30 9.75 17.48
N VAL A 250 1.15 10.69 18.41
CA VAL A 250 1.79 12.03 18.31
C VAL A 250 3.31 11.89 18.15
N GLN A 251 3.93 11.00 18.95
CA GLN A 251 5.37 10.74 18.91
C GLN A 251 5.84 10.20 17.56
N ALA A 252 5.11 9.22 16.99
CA ALA A 252 5.43 8.67 15.67
C ALA A 252 5.26 9.73 14.58
N THR A 253 4.17 10.50 14.65
CA THR A 253 3.87 11.58 13.70
C THR A 253 4.95 12.65 13.69
N ASP A 254 5.36 13.14 14.86
CA ASP A 254 6.41 14.15 15.00
C ASP A 254 7.75 13.62 14.47
N ARG A 255 8.07 12.36 14.79
CA ARG A 255 9.29 11.71 14.30
C ARG A 255 9.28 11.56 12.78
N LEU A 256 8.16 11.13 12.18
CA LEU A 256 8.04 10.98 10.72
C LEU A 256 8.12 12.32 10.00
N MET A 257 7.50 13.38 10.54
CA MET A 257 7.63 14.74 10.02
C MET A 257 9.09 15.20 10.03
N LYS A 258 9.82 14.91 11.12
CA LYS A 258 11.25 15.20 11.20
C LYS A 258 12.06 14.44 10.16
N GLU A 259 11.84 13.13 10.01
CA GLU A 259 12.54 12.30 9.02
C GLU A 259 12.31 12.79 7.58
N LEU A 260 11.06 13.15 7.25
CA LEU A 260 10.72 13.65 5.92
C LEU A 260 11.38 15.01 5.64
N ARG A 261 11.40 15.92 6.64
CA ARG A 261 12.14 17.19 6.56
C ARG A 261 13.63 16.97 6.34
N ASP A 262 14.24 16.07 7.11
CA ASP A 262 15.66 15.77 7.02
C ASP A 262 16.01 15.18 5.64
N ILE A 263 15.18 14.28 5.11
CA ILE A 263 15.30 13.75 3.75
C ILE A 263 15.26 14.88 2.72
N TYR A 264 14.29 15.80 2.77
CA TYR A 264 14.21 16.87 1.79
C TYR A 264 15.38 17.86 1.83
N ARG A 265 16.07 17.97 2.96
CA ARG A 265 17.31 18.76 3.06
C ARG A 265 18.54 18.03 2.55
N SER A 266 18.50 16.70 2.52
CA SER A 266 19.67 15.87 2.31
C SER A 266 20.24 16.00 0.90
N GLN A 267 21.56 15.84 0.79
CA GLN A 267 22.24 15.87 -0.50
C GLN A 267 21.89 14.64 -1.36
N SER A 268 21.61 13.50 -0.72
CA SER A 268 21.22 12.26 -1.41
C SER A 268 19.89 12.45 -2.15
N PHE A 269 18.90 13.05 -1.48
CA PHE A 269 17.61 13.38 -2.08
C PHE A 269 17.75 14.46 -3.17
N LYS A 270 18.43 15.58 -2.86
CA LYS A 270 18.65 16.68 -3.82
C LYS A 270 19.47 16.26 -5.04
N GLY A 271 20.38 15.30 -4.87
CA GLY A 271 21.15 14.69 -5.95
C GLY A 271 20.33 13.75 -6.83
N GLY A 272 19.07 13.49 -6.48
CA GLY A 272 18.17 12.60 -7.22
C GLY A 272 18.57 11.13 -7.11
N ASN A 273 19.13 10.70 -5.97
CA ASN A 273 19.43 9.29 -5.75
C ASN A 273 18.15 8.47 -5.54
N TYR A 274 17.17 9.08 -4.89
CA TYR A 274 15.85 8.52 -4.66
C TYR A 274 14.80 9.63 -4.61
N ALA A 275 13.54 9.27 -4.80
CA ALA A 275 12.37 10.13 -4.60
C ALA A 275 11.45 9.52 -3.55
N VAL A 276 10.66 10.36 -2.86
CA VAL A 276 9.72 9.95 -1.81
C VAL A 276 8.35 10.52 -2.14
N GLU A 277 7.34 9.66 -2.16
CA GLU A 277 5.93 9.99 -2.42
C GLU A 277 5.06 9.40 -1.31
N LEU A 278 4.18 10.21 -0.71
CA LEU A 278 3.25 9.75 0.31
C LEU A 278 2.03 9.07 -0.32
N VAL A 279 1.73 7.85 0.11
CA VAL A 279 0.63 7.07 -0.41
C VAL A 279 -0.68 7.60 0.19
N ASN A 280 -1.54 8.17 -0.65
CA ASN A 280 -2.78 8.86 -0.24
C ASN A 280 -2.58 9.96 0.81
N ASP A 281 -1.50 10.75 0.67
CA ASP A 281 -1.12 11.77 1.65
C ASP A 281 -0.89 11.22 3.09
N SER A 282 -0.74 9.89 3.24
CA SER A 282 -0.47 9.25 4.52
C SER A 282 0.99 9.43 4.91
N LEU A 283 1.21 10.02 6.09
CA LEU A 283 2.55 10.09 6.66
C LEU A 283 3.07 8.72 7.13
N TYR A 284 2.23 7.70 7.20
CA TYR A 284 2.59 6.35 7.66
C TYR A 284 2.84 5.35 6.51
N ASP A 285 2.70 5.77 5.25
CA ASP A 285 2.87 4.89 4.09
C ASP A 285 3.56 5.63 2.93
N TRP A 286 4.81 5.28 2.65
CA TRP A 286 5.65 5.99 1.68
C TRP A 286 6.09 5.07 0.54
N ASN A 287 5.99 5.59 -0.68
CA ASN A 287 6.63 5.03 -1.85
C ASN A 287 7.98 5.71 -2.07
N VAL A 288 9.06 4.93 -1.98
CA VAL A 288 10.43 5.39 -2.20
C VAL A 288 10.96 4.81 -3.50
N LYS A 289 11.20 5.66 -4.49
CA LYS A 289 11.75 5.26 -5.79
C LYS A 289 13.26 5.38 -5.73
N LEU A 290 14.00 4.28 -5.81
CA LEU A 290 15.46 4.31 -5.99
C LEU A 290 15.77 4.60 -7.45
N LEU A 291 16.21 5.83 -7.72
CA LEU A 291 16.49 6.35 -9.06
C LEU A 291 17.93 6.07 -9.51
N LYS A 292 18.86 6.02 -8.55
CA LYS A 292 20.27 5.75 -8.80
C LYS A 292 20.76 4.62 -7.92
N VAL A 293 21.45 3.68 -8.55
CA VAL A 293 22.26 2.62 -7.93
C VAL A 293 23.68 2.72 -8.45
N ASP A 294 24.60 1.97 -7.86
CA ASP A 294 26.01 1.95 -8.27
C ASP A 294 26.15 1.67 -9.78
N GLN A 295 26.80 2.57 -10.52
CA GLN A 295 26.94 2.51 -11.97
C GLN A 295 27.76 1.31 -12.44
N ASP A 296 28.66 0.81 -11.59
CA ASP A 296 29.49 -0.35 -11.91
C ASP A 296 28.74 -1.69 -11.67
N SER A 297 27.53 -1.63 -11.11
CA SER A 297 26.73 -2.81 -10.82
C SER A 297 25.98 -3.33 -12.05
N ALA A 298 25.79 -4.65 -12.11
CA ALA A 298 24.91 -5.26 -13.12
C ALA A 298 23.44 -4.78 -12.98
N LEU A 299 23.03 -4.42 -11.76
CA LEU A 299 21.71 -3.87 -11.48
C LEU A 299 21.47 -2.54 -12.19
N HIS A 300 22.48 -1.67 -12.26
CA HIS A 300 22.39 -0.41 -12.99
C HIS A 300 22.04 -0.61 -14.46
N ASN A 301 22.76 -1.53 -15.12
CA ASN A 301 22.52 -1.87 -16.52
C ASN A 301 21.13 -2.48 -16.72
N ASP A 302 20.68 -3.35 -15.81
CA ASP A 302 19.34 -3.91 -15.85
C ASP A 302 18.25 -2.83 -15.76
N LEU A 303 18.43 -1.78 -14.94
CA LEU A 303 17.48 -0.68 -14.84
C LEU A 303 17.42 0.18 -16.13
N GLN A 304 18.55 0.35 -16.83
CA GLN A 304 18.53 0.99 -18.15
C GLN A 304 17.74 0.16 -19.18
N ILE A 305 17.89 -1.17 -19.16
CA ILE A 305 17.11 -2.07 -20.02
C ILE A 305 15.62 -2.03 -19.65
N LEU A 306 15.30 -1.95 -18.35
CA LEU A 306 13.92 -1.81 -17.88
C LEU A 306 13.28 -0.51 -18.39
N LYS A 307 14.06 0.58 -18.43
CA LYS A 307 13.64 1.86 -19.02
C LYS A 307 13.22 1.70 -20.48
N GLU A 308 14.04 1.02 -21.27
CA GLU A 308 13.79 0.80 -22.69
C GLU A 308 12.58 -0.09 -22.94
N LYS A 309 12.33 -1.08 -22.08
CA LYS A 309 11.26 -2.07 -22.26
C LYS A 309 9.92 -1.65 -21.67
N GLU A 310 9.93 -1.05 -20.49
CA GLU A 310 8.73 -0.80 -19.68
C GLU A 310 8.54 0.69 -19.32
N GLY A 311 9.48 1.56 -19.71
CA GLY A 311 9.42 2.99 -19.41
C GLY A 311 9.78 3.36 -17.97
N ALA A 312 10.19 2.40 -17.14
CA ALA A 312 10.56 2.60 -15.75
C ALA A 312 12.05 2.26 -15.50
N ASP A 313 12.78 3.14 -14.82
CA ASP A 313 14.22 3.01 -14.54
C ASP A 313 14.56 3.04 -13.05
N PHE A 314 13.59 2.69 -12.20
CA PHE A 314 13.72 2.77 -10.75
C PHE A 314 13.26 1.49 -10.06
N ILE A 315 13.72 1.30 -8.83
CA ILE A 315 13.20 0.27 -7.91
C ILE A 315 12.23 0.96 -6.96
N LEU A 316 10.96 0.57 -6.99
CA LEU A 316 9.94 1.06 -6.09
C LEU A 316 9.95 0.25 -4.80
N LEU A 317 10.29 0.92 -3.71
CA LEU A 317 10.15 0.43 -2.35
C LEU A 317 8.90 1.01 -1.71
N ASN A 318 8.26 0.24 -0.85
CA ASN A 318 7.17 0.71 0.00
C ASN A 318 7.60 0.60 1.46
N PHE A 319 7.46 1.71 2.19
CA PHE A 319 7.77 1.84 3.61
C PHE A 319 6.48 2.06 4.38
N SER A 320 6.12 1.11 5.24
CA SER A 320 4.97 1.21 6.12
C SER A 320 5.43 1.39 7.57
N PHE A 321 4.96 2.47 8.19
CA PHE A 321 5.26 2.82 9.57
C PHE A 321 4.06 2.49 10.46
N LYS A 322 4.33 2.03 11.68
CA LYS A 322 3.31 1.77 12.70
C LYS A 322 3.32 2.85 13.77
N ASP A 323 2.28 2.86 14.60
CA ASP A 323 2.07 3.82 15.69
C ASP A 323 3.20 3.83 16.73
N ASN A 324 3.94 2.73 16.84
CA ASN A 324 5.09 2.56 17.74
C ASN A 324 6.44 2.95 17.10
N PHE A 325 6.44 3.48 15.88
CA PHE A 325 7.65 4.08 15.30
C PHE A 325 8.07 5.29 16.16
N PRO A 326 9.36 5.50 16.48
CA PRO A 326 10.56 4.83 15.95
C PRO A 326 11.06 3.63 16.76
N PHE A 327 10.31 3.12 17.74
CA PHE A 327 10.74 1.98 18.55
C PHE A 327 10.71 0.66 17.77
N ASP A 328 9.68 0.48 16.94
CA ASP A 328 9.65 -0.61 15.95
C ASP A 328 10.19 -0.13 14.59
N PRO A 329 10.87 -1.01 13.82
CA PRO A 329 11.33 -0.68 12.48
C PRO A 329 10.16 -0.46 11.51
N PRO A 330 10.38 0.32 10.44
CA PRO A 330 9.46 0.34 9.31
C PRO A 330 9.42 -1.04 8.65
N PHE A 331 8.23 -1.44 8.20
CA PHE A 331 8.12 -2.59 7.31
C PHE A 331 8.44 -2.12 5.88
N VAL A 332 9.52 -2.67 5.29
CA VAL A 332 9.97 -2.30 3.95
C VAL A 332 9.89 -3.47 3.00
N ARG A 333 9.35 -3.22 1.81
CA ARG A 333 9.25 -4.21 0.73
C ARG A 333 9.57 -3.60 -0.63
N VAL A 334 9.98 -4.45 -1.56
CA VAL A 334 10.05 -4.15 -2.99
C VAL A 334 8.66 -4.33 -3.61
N VAL A 335 8.18 -3.30 -4.28
CA VAL A 335 6.92 -3.32 -5.05
C VAL A 335 7.22 -3.71 -6.50
N SER A 336 8.23 -3.09 -7.11
CA SER A 336 8.66 -3.36 -8.48
C SER A 336 10.09 -2.84 -8.71
N PRO A 337 10.82 -3.33 -9.73
CA PRO A 337 10.55 -4.55 -10.50
C PRO A 337 10.78 -5.81 -9.64
N VAL A 338 10.54 -6.97 -10.24
CA VAL A 338 10.88 -8.24 -9.59
C VAL A 338 12.40 -8.42 -9.63
N LEU A 339 12.98 -8.66 -8.47
CA LEU A 339 14.43 -8.85 -8.30
C LEU A 339 14.76 -10.30 -7.96
N SER A 340 15.93 -10.76 -8.41
CA SER A 340 16.61 -11.96 -7.91
C SER A 340 17.91 -11.56 -7.23
N GLY A 341 18.27 -12.22 -6.13
CA GLY A 341 19.40 -11.80 -5.30
C GLY A 341 19.07 -10.55 -4.47
N GLY A 342 20.09 -9.81 -4.05
CA GLY A 342 19.91 -8.56 -3.29
C GLY A 342 19.30 -8.73 -1.90
N TYR A 343 19.25 -9.96 -1.38
CA TYR A 343 18.52 -10.30 -0.16
C TYR A 343 17.01 -10.04 -0.25
N VAL A 344 16.44 -9.95 -1.47
CA VAL A 344 15.00 -9.83 -1.68
C VAL A 344 14.37 -11.22 -1.66
N LEU A 345 13.42 -11.42 -0.75
CA LEU A 345 12.70 -12.67 -0.56
C LEU A 345 11.45 -12.75 -1.46
N GLY A 346 10.82 -13.92 -1.45
CA GLY A 346 9.50 -14.11 -2.06
C GLY A 346 8.50 -13.06 -1.57
N GLY A 347 7.64 -12.58 -2.47
CA GLY A 347 6.67 -11.53 -2.14
C GLY A 347 7.22 -10.11 -2.06
N GLY A 348 8.55 -9.93 -2.10
CA GLY A 348 9.20 -8.60 -2.10
C GLY A 348 9.73 -8.16 -0.73
N ALA A 349 9.68 -9.01 0.30
CA ALA A 349 10.30 -8.67 1.59
C ALA A 349 11.82 -8.57 1.48
N ILE A 350 12.43 -7.70 2.29
CA ILE A 350 13.88 -7.49 2.28
C ILE A 350 14.48 -8.15 3.52
N CYS A 351 15.45 -9.04 3.30
CA CYS A 351 16.17 -9.73 4.37
C CYS A 351 17.36 -8.89 4.85
N MET A 352 17.11 -7.97 5.79
CA MET A 352 18.13 -7.12 6.38
C MET A 352 17.97 -7.05 7.89
N GLU A 353 19.07 -7.24 8.62
CA GLU A 353 19.10 -7.25 10.08
C GLU A 353 18.55 -5.96 10.68
N LEU A 354 18.90 -4.79 10.12
CA LEU A 354 18.41 -3.50 10.60
C LEU A 354 16.89 -3.31 10.46
N LEU A 355 16.21 -4.12 9.64
CA LEU A 355 14.74 -4.08 9.51
C LEU A 355 14.05 -5.08 10.45
N THR A 356 14.80 -5.71 11.35
CA THR A 356 14.26 -6.61 12.38
C THR A 356 14.38 -5.99 13.76
N LYS A 357 13.57 -6.47 14.72
CA LYS A 357 13.57 -5.97 16.09
C LYS A 357 14.94 -6.03 16.76
N GLN A 358 15.76 -7.02 16.38
CA GLN A 358 17.09 -7.25 16.97
C GLN A 358 18.14 -6.28 16.43
N GLY A 359 18.07 -5.93 15.13
CA GLY A 359 19.03 -5.03 14.48
C GLY A 359 18.60 -3.58 14.36
N TRP A 360 17.31 -3.29 14.56
CA TRP A 360 16.77 -1.95 14.48
C TRP A 360 17.21 -1.09 15.65
N SER A 361 17.51 0.18 15.36
CA SER A 361 17.71 1.22 16.35
C SER A 361 16.87 2.43 15.97
N SER A 362 16.14 2.98 16.94
CA SER A 362 15.40 4.23 16.77
C SER A 362 16.30 5.43 16.43
N ALA A 363 17.63 5.29 16.58
CA ALA A 363 18.62 6.27 16.17
C ALA A 363 18.89 6.30 14.65
N TYR A 364 18.50 5.27 13.90
CA TYR A 364 18.65 5.29 12.44
C TYR A 364 17.73 6.34 11.83
N SER A 365 18.27 7.14 10.91
CA SER A 365 17.46 7.99 10.04
C SER A 365 16.90 7.19 8.87
N ILE A 366 15.73 7.56 8.37
CA ILE A 366 15.10 6.90 7.23
C ILE A 366 15.93 7.09 5.95
N GLU A 367 16.59 8.24 5.78
CA GLU A 367 17.60 8.39 4.71
C GLU A 367 18.67 7.30 4.80
N SER A 368 19.23 7.06 5.99
CA SER A 368 20.28 6.04 6.14
C SER A 368 19.77 4.64 5.84
N VAL A 369 18.50 4.34 6.15
CA VAL A 369 17.85 3.06 5.82
C VAL A 369 17.69 2.92 4.31
N ILE A 370 17.19 3.95 3.61
CA ILE A 370 17.03 3.96 2.15
C ILE A 370 18.38 3.72 1.47
N MET A 371 19.42 4.44 1.90
CA MET A 371 20.76 4.30 1.34
C MET A 371 21.39 2.93 1.63
N GLN A 372 21.20 2.38 2.83
CA GLN A 372 21.66 1.03 3.17
C GLN A 372 20.94 -0.05 2.34
N ILE A 373 19.64 0.08 2.09
CA ILE A 373 18.90 -0.83 1.22
C ILE A 373 19.47 -0.78 -0.20
N SER A 374 19.68 0.41 -0.76
CA SER A 374 20.29 0.57 -2.09
C SER A 374 21.66 -0.11 -2.18
N ALA A 375 22.53 0.11 -1.18
CA ALA A 375 23.83 -0.54 -1.11
C ALA A 375 23.73 -2.08 -0.95
N THR A 376 22.76 -2.56 -0.19
CA THR A 376 22.55 -3.99 0.07
C THR A 376 22.04 -4.72 -1.17
N LEU A 377 21.20 -4.09 -1.98
CA LEU A 377 20.75 -4.62 -3.26
C LEU A 377 21.95 -4.82 -4.20
N VAL A 378 22.85 -3.83 -4.30
CA VAL A 378 24.07 -3.92 -5.11
C VAL A 378 25.02 -4.99 -4.56
N LYS A 379 25.33 -4.97 -3.26
CA LYS A 379 26.22 -5.95 -2.61
C LYS A 379 25.70 -7.38 -2.75
N GLY A 380 24.38 -7.56 -2.61
CA GLY A 380 23.70 -8.84 -2.83
C GLY A 380 23.55 -9.24 -4.29
N LYS A 381 24.17 -8.49 -5.23
CA LYS A 381 24.14 -8.74 -6.68
C LYS A 381 22.72 -8.86 -7.22
N ALA A 382 21.81 -7.99 -6.78
CA ALA A 382 20.43 -7.97 -7.25
C ALA A 382 20.38 -7.84 -8.78
N ARG A 383 19.48 -8.59 -9.42
CA ARG A 383 19.23 -8.55 -10.88
C ARG A 383 17.74 -8.41 -11.14
N VAL A 384 17.38 -7.70 -12.21
CA VAL A 384 15.97 -7.61 -12.63
C VAL A 384 15.57 -8.91 -13.33
N GLN A 385 14.47 -9.52 -12.88
CA GLN A 385 13.89 -10.70 -13.51
C GLN A 385 12.93 -10.30 -14.63
N PHE A 386 13.46 -10.07 -15.82
CA PHE A 386 12.66 -9.74 -17.00
C PHE A 386 11.70 -10.89 -17.36
N GLY A 387 10.40 -10.61 -17.44
CA GLY A 387 9.35 -11.59 -17.75
C GLY A 387 8.73 -12.30 -16.54
N ALA A 388 9.20 -11.99 -15.32
CA ALA A 388 8.57 -12.50 -14.13
C ALA A 388 7.21 -11.82 -13.88
N ASN A 389 6.23 -12.56 -13.35
CA ASN A 389 4.89 -12.01 -13.13
C ASN A 389 4.93 -10.91 -12.06
N LYS A 390 4.47 -9.70 -12.39
CA LYS A 390 4.43 -8.55 -11.46
C LYS A 390 3.59 -8.84 -10.21
N SER A 391 2.57 -9.69 -10.30
CA SER A 391 1.73 -10.08 -9.16
C SER A 391 2.42 -11.00 -8.14
N GLN A 392 3.68 -11.38 -8.39
CA GLN A 392 4.42 -12.19 -7.43
C GLN A 392 4.78 -11.43 -6.16
N TYR A 393 4.92 -10.11 -6.25
CA TYR A 393 5.13 -9.21 -5.12
C TYR A 393 3.79 -8.66 -4.65
N SER A 394 3.55 -8.80 -3.35
CA SER A 394 2.35 -8.30 -2.67
C SER A 394 2.66 -8.10 -1.20
N LEU A 395 1.94 -7.21 -0.53
CA LEU A 395 2.11 -6.97 0.90
C LEU A 395 1.96 -8.27 1.70
N THR A 396 0.90 -9.05 1.44
CA THR A 396 0.63 -10.33 2.12
C THR A 396 1.81 -11.29 2.03
N ARG A 397 2.37 -11.49 0.83
CA ARG A 397 3.49 -12.42 0.63
C ARG A 397 4.79 -11.89 1.25
N ALA A 398 5.00 -10.58 1.19
CA ALA A 398 6.14 -9.94 1.85
C ALA A 398 6.04 -10.10 3.38
N GLN A 399 4.87 -9.83 3.98
CA GLN A 399 4.65 -9.98 5.42
C GLN A 399 4.82 -11.43 5.88
N GLN A 400 4.31 -12.41 5.13
CA GLN A 400 4.51 -13.83 5.41
C GLN A 400 5.99 -14.22 5.37
N SER A 401 6.73 -13.73 4.36
CA SER A 401 8.17 -13.98 4.22
C SER A 401 8.97 -13.32 5.34
N TYR A 402 8.61 -12.10 5.74
CA TYR A 402 9.22 -11.41 6.88
C TYR A 402 8.96 -12.13 8.21
N LYS A 403 7.73 -12.59 8.47
CA LYS A 403 7.41 -13.39 9.66
C LYS A 403 8.28 -14.66 9.74
N SER A 404 8.42 -15.35 8.60
CA SER A 404 9.26 -16.54 8.50
C SER A 404 10.74 -16.23 8.73
N LEU A 405 11.23 -15.13 8.15
CA LEU A 405 12.60 -14.65 8.33
C LEU A 405 12.91 -14.39 9.82
N VAL A 406 12.06 -13.63 10.51
CA VAL A 406 12.29 -13.27 11.92
C VAL A 406 12.38 -14.53 12.77
N GLN A 407 11.48 -15.51 12.57
CA GLN A 407 11.52 -16.78 13.30
C GLN A 407 12.80 -17.59 13.05
N ILE A 408 13.30 -17.60 11.81
CA ILE A 408 14.54 -18.31 11.45
C ILE A 408 15.76 -17.65 12.10
N HIS A 409 15.85 -16.32 12.03
CA HIS A 409 17.00 -15.58 12.55
C HIS A 409 16.98 -15.43 14.08
N GLU A 410 15.81 -15.40 14.73
CA GLU A 410 15.71 -15.52 16.19
C GLU A 410 16.28 -16.86 16.69
N LYS A 411 16.11 -17.93 15.91
CA LYS A 411 16.60 -19.25 16.27
C LYS A 411 18.08 -19.46 15.93
N ASN A 412 18.53 -18.96 14.79
CA ASN A 412 19.84 -19.30 14.21
C ASN A 412 20.87 -18.15 14.28
N GLY A 413 20.44 -16.95 14.66
CA GLY A 413 21.26 -15.74 14.64
C GLY A 413 21.39 -15.11 13.25
N TRP A 414 21.95 -13.90 13.22
CA TRP A 414 22.36 -13.22 11.99
C TRP A 414 23.79 -13.58 11.63
N TYR A 415 24.01 -13.96 10.38
CA TYR A 415 25.36 -14.20 9.87
C TYR A 415 25.89 -12.92 9.22
N THR A 416 27.01 -12.43 9.71
CA THR A 416 27.75 -11.33 9.06
C THR A 416 28.77 -11.94 8.09
N PRO A 417 28.62 -11.74 6.77
CA PRO A 417 29.62 -12.22 5.81
C PRO A 417 30.99 -11.60 6.05
N PRO A 418 32.10 -12.33 5.81
CA PRO A 418 33.46 -11.79 5.92
C PRO A 418 33.63 -10.53 5.05
N LYS A 419 34.52 -9.62 5.48
CA LYS A 419 34.77 -8.34 4.78
C LYS A 419 35.29 -8.51 3.35
N GLU A 420 35.78 -9.69 2.99
CA GLU A 420 36.45 -10.01 1.73
C GLU A 420 35.48 -10.29 0.57
N ASP A 421 34.18 -10.49 0.86
CA ASP A 421 33.13 -10.73 -0.14
C ASP A 421 32.47 -9.43 -0.67
N GLY A 422 33.12 -8.27 -0.46
CA GLY A 422 32.62 -6.93 -0.80
C GLY A 422 33.41 -6.27 -1.90
#